data_AF-A0A661TS49-F1
#
_entry.id   AF-A0A661TS49-F1
#
_cell.length_a   1.000
_cell.length_b   1.000
_cell.length_c   1.000
_cell.angle_alpha   90.00
_cell.angle_beta   90.00
_cell.angle_gamma   90.00
#
_symmetry.space_group_name_H-M   'P 1'
#
loop_
_entity.id
_entity.type
_entity.pdbx_description
1 polymer ?
#
loop_
_entity_poly.entity_id
_entity_poly.type
_entity_poly.pdbx_seq_one_letter_code
_entity_poly.pdbx_strand_id
1 'polypeptide(L)'
;MKKTIILISLFFIALLALTGCGNNTKNSGNGENIQGRRMPDFGQPKSQPDISGIVKSVIGNEVTIIKIERPNREDFADQEGTGERNEGEENSSPNLGVALNGGTGGIHGGGRGFVGRPGGGDTDAQAQMLEKLKEMSAGEETFTVPVGIQMLKPDASGSETARSEMVEANIGDIKQDKMINVWINKDVTDRKVASFVLITF
;
A
#
# COMPACT_ATOMS: atom_id res chain seq x y z
N MET A 1 -19.51 -24.30 -54.03
CA MET A 1 -19.42 -23.82 -52.62
C MET A 1 -18.32 -24.49 -51.78
N LYS A 2 -17.55 -25.47 -52.28
CA LYS A 2 -16.43 -26.09 -51.53
C LYS A 2 -15.09 -25.33 -51.67
N LYS A 3 -14.92 -24.54 -52.74
CA LYS A 3 -13.68 -23.78 -53.03
C LYS A 3 -13.53 -22.51 -52.19
N THR A 4 -14.63 -21.95 -51.68
CA THR A 4 -14.63 -20.76 -50.81
C THR A 4 -14.18 -21.06 -49.38
N ILE A 5 -14.37 -22.29 -48.89
CA ILE A 5 -13.96 -22.70 -47.53
C ILE A 5 -12.43 -22.81 -47.43
N ILE A 6 -11.76 -23.25 -48.50
CA ILE A 6 -10.30 -23.40 -48.53
C ILE A 6 -9.61 -22.03 -48.52
N LEU A 7 -10.18 -21.01 -49.17
CA LEU A 7 -9.61 -19.66 -49.19
C LEU A 7 -9.71 -18.95 -47.83
N ILE A 8 -10.79 -19.18 -47.06
CA ILE A 8 -10.97 -18.57 -45.73
C ILE A 8 -9.98 -19.18 -44.71
N SER A 9 -9.70 -20.49 -44.81
CA SER A 9 -8.72 -21.15 -43.93
C SER A 9 -7.28 -20.67 -44.18
N LEU A 10 -6.92 -20.34 -45.42
CA LEU A 10 -5.58 -19.84 -45.73
C LEU A 10 -5.36 -18.40 -45.22
N PHE A 11 -6.42 -17.59 -45.21
CA PHE A 11 -6.37 -16.22 -44.71
C PHE A 11 -6.15 -16.15 -43.19
N PHE A 12 -6.74 -17.07 -42.43
CA PHE A 12 -6.59 -17.12 -40.96
C PHE A 12 -5.17 -17.49 -40.51
N ILE A 13 -4.45 -18.31 -41.28
CA ILE A 13 -3.06 -18.71 -40.97
C ILE A 13 -2.09 -17.56 -41.22
N ALA A 14 -2.34 -16.70 -42.21
CA ALA A 14 -1.51 -15.53 -42.49
C ALA A 14 -1.63 -14.43 -41.41
N LEU A 15 -2.77 -14.33 -40.73
CA LEU A 15 -3.00 -13.37 -39.64
C LEU A 15 -2.25 -13.71 -38.35
N LEU A 16 -1.94 -14.98 -38.09
CA LEU A 16 -1.14 -15.37 -36.92
C LEU A 16 0.36 -15.09 -37.05
N ALA A 17 0.86 -14.82 -38.26
CA ALA A 17 2.28 -14.52 -38.48
C ALA A 17 2.68 -13.05 -38.20
N LEU A 18 1.71 -12.17 -37.90
CA LEU A 18 1.93 -10.72 -37.75
C LEU A 18 1.97 -10.22 -36.29
N THR A 19 1.78 -11.07 -35.28
CA THR A 19 1.86 -10.71 -33.84
C THR A 19 3.25 -10.91 -33.23
N GLY A 20 4.31 -10.68 -34.01
CA GLY A 20 5.70 -10.95 -33.62
C GLY A 20 6.70 -9.84 -33.96
N CYS A 21 6.43 -8.60 -33.55
CA CYS A 21 7.45 -7.54 -33.50
C CYS A 21 7.52 -6.96 -32.09
N GLY A 22 8.48 -7.47 -31.33
CA GLY A 22 8.89 -6.91 -30.05
C GLY A 22 9.54 -5.54 -30.26
N ASN A 23 9.00 -4.53 -29.58
CA ASN A 23 9.68 -3.26 -29.37
C ASN A 23 10.50 -3.35 -28.08
N ASN A 24 11.72 -3.86 -28.18
CA ASN A 24 12.74 -3.66 -27.16
C ASN A 24 13.40 -2.29 -27.37
N THR A 25 12.70 -1.23 -26.97
CA THR A 25 13.33 0.08 -26.78
C THR A 25 14.20 -0.01 -25.53
N LYS A 26 15.47 -0.39 -25.71
CA LYS A 26 16.52 -0.10 -24.73
C LYS A 26 16.75 1.41 -24.74
N ASN A 27 15.90 2.12 -24.00
CA ASN A 27 16.17 3.50 -23.62
C ASN A 27 17.28 3.44 -22.55
N SER A 28 18.53 3.46 -23.02
CA SER A 28 19.70 3.67 -22.16
C SER A 28 19.75 5.15 -21.78
N GLY A 29 18.74 5.59 -21.04
CA GLY A 29 18.75 6.84 -20.30
C GLY A 29 19.61 6.61 -19.07
N ASN A 30 20.85 7.10 -19.13
CA ASN A 30 21.74 7.25 -17.99
C ASN A 30 21.16 8.31 -17.05
N GLY A 31 20.10 7.94 -16.34
CA GLY A 31 19.64 8.65 -15.16
C GLY A 31 20.26 7.98 -13.96
N GLU A 32 21.34 8.58 -13.44
CA GLU A 32 21.75 8.40 -12.05
C GLU A 32 20.60 8.88 -11.16
N ASN A 33 19.59 8.02 -11.05
CA ASN A 33 18.46 8.22 -10.18
C ASN A 33 18.94 7.79 -8.80
N ILE A 34 19.25 8.80 -7.99
CA ILE A 34 19.49 8.78 -6.55
C ILE A 34 19.00 7.46 -5.96
N GLN A 35 19.94 6.66 -5.45
CA GLN A 35 19.70 5.38 -4.77
C GLN A 35 18.75 5.59 -3.59
N GLY A 36 17.46 5.68 -3.90
CA GLY A 36 16.35 5.54 -2.98
C GLY A 36 16.33 4.10 -2.53
N ARG A 37 17.24 3.77 -1.61
CA ARG A 37 16.99 2.89 -0.47
C ARG A 37 15.97 1.78 -0.76
N ARG A 38 16.19 0.95 -1.79
CA ARG A 38 15.31 -0.18 -2.13
C ARG A 38 15.12 -1.01 -0.87
N MET A 39 13.89 -1.07 -0.35
CA MET A 39 13.57 -1.97 0.75
C MET A 39 13.88 -3.39 0.28
N PRO A 40 14.47 -4.23 1.15
CA PRO A 40 14.64 -5.64 0.82
C PRO A 40 13.30 -6.23 0.38
N ASP A 41 13.31 -7.02 -0.69
CA ASP A 41 12.13 -7.76 -1.10
C ASP A 41 11.97 -8.94 -0.14
N PHE A 42 11.07 -8.81 0.82
CA PHE A 42 10.83 -9.82 1.86
C PHE A 42 9.92 -10.98 1.38
N GLY A 43 9.69 -11.10 0.06
CA GLY A 43 8.79 -12.10 -0.52
C GLY A 43 7.32 -11.71 -0.46
N GLN A 44 7.03 -10.42 -0.21
CA GLN A 44 5.67 -9.92 -0.25
C GLN A 44 5.12 -10.03 -1.69
N PRO A 45 3.88 -10.52 -1.88
CA PRO A 45 3.26 -10.50 -3.20
C PRO A 45 3.22 -9.07 -3.77
N LYS A 46 3.52 -8.94 -5.06
CA LYS A 46 3.48 -7.64 -5.77
C LYS A 46 2.06 -7.10 -5.95
N SER A 47 1.05 -7.95 -5.79
CA SER A 47 -0.35 -7.56 -5.84
C SER A 47 -0.78 -6.85 -4.56
N GLN A 48 -1.87 -6.11 -4.62
CA GLN A 48 -2.50 -5.54 -3.43
C GLN A 48 -3.10 -6.65 -2.55
N PRO A 49 -3.22 -6.42 -1.23
CA PRO A 49 -3.91 -7.36 -0.36
C PRO A 49 -5.39 -7.46 -0.73
N ASP A 50 -5.93 -8.67 -0.68
CA ASP A 50 -7.35 -8.94 -0.94
C ASP A 50 -8.22 -8.48 0.22
N ILE A 51 -7.67 -8.52 1.44
CA ILE A 51 -8.37 -8.15 2.66
C ILE A 51 -7.42 -7.32 3.52
N SER A 52 -7.89 -6.16 3.98
CA SER A 52 -7.23 -5.35 5.01
C SER A 52 -8.22 -5.07 6.13
N GLY A 53 -7.78 -5.20 7.37
CA GLY A 53 -8.66 -4.99 8.51
C GLY A 53 -7.99 -5.17 9.86
N ILE A 54 -8.78 -5.01 10.92
CA ILE A 54 -8.32 -5.17 12.30
C ILE A 54 -8.79 -6.52 12.84
N VAL A 55 -7.90 -7.25 13.49
CA VAL A 55 -8.21 -8.56 14.09
C VAL A 55 -9.22 -8.41 15.22
N LYS A 56 -10.38 -9.04 15.06
CA LYS A 56 -11.43 -9.13 16.09
C LYS A 56 -11.21 -10.34 16.98
N SER A 57 -10.93 -11.50 16.39
CA SER A 57 -10.73 -12.76 17.13
C SER A 57 -9.88 -13.74 16.33
N VAL A 58 -9.23 -14.63 17.06
CA VAL A 58 -8.45 -15.75 16.51
C VAL A 58 -8.89 -17.02 17.24
N ILE A 59 -9.36 -18.02 16.49
CA ILE A 59 -9.81 -19.32 17.00
C ILE A 59 -9.05 -20.40 16.24
N GLY A 60 -8.04 -20.99 16.88
CA GLY A 60 -7.14 -21.95 16.22
C GLY A 60 -6.40 -21.29 15.05
N ASN A 61 -6.72 -21.69 13.82
CA ASN A 61 -6.19 -21.14 12.58
C ASN A 61 -7.18 -20.26 11.81
N GLU A 62 -8.37 -20.02 12.36
CA GLU A 62 -9.36 -19.12 11.79
C GLU A 62 -9.22 -17.73 12.42
N VAL A 63 -9.13 -16.71 11.57
CA VAL A 63 -8.97 -15.31 11.98
C VAL A 63 -10.19 -14.54 11.47
N THR A 64 -10.85 -13.83 12.37
CA THR A 64 -11.95 -12.92 12.02
C THR A 64 -11.46 -11.48 12.15
N ILE A 65 -11.68 -10.70 11.10
CA ILE A 65 -11.29 -9.29 11.06
C ILE A 65 -12.47 -8.38 10.77
N ILE A 66 -12.31 -7.13 11.14
CA ILE A 66 -13.19 -6.02 10.81
C ILE A 66 -12.59 -5.34 9.59
N LYS A 67 -13.27 -5.43 8.43
CA LYS A 67 -12.76 -4.91 7.17
C LYS A 67 -12.69 -3.39 7.19
N ILE A 68 -11.58 -2.86 6.71
CA ILE A 68 -11.42 -1.43 6.46
C ILE A 68 -11.38 -1.25 4.95
N GLU A 69 -12.42 -0.66 4.39
CA GLU A 69 -12.41 -0.23 2.99
C GLU A 69 -11.41 0.91 2.84
N ARG A 70 -10.34 0.66 2.09
CA ARG A 70 -9.52 1.76 1.59
C ARG A 70 -10.24 2.32 0.38
N PRO A 71 -10.56 3.63 0.35
CA PRO A 71 -11.08 4.23 -0.87
C PRO A 71 -10.03 4.00 -1.97
N ASN A 72 -10.49 3.49 -3.10
CA ASN A 72 -9.62 3.08 -4.17
C ASN A 72 -8.88 4.33 -4.67
N ARG A 73 -7.54 4.31 -4.70
CA ARG A 73 -6.74 5.51 -5.01
C ARG A 73 -6.95 6.00 -6.45
N GLU A 74 -7.55 5.16 -7.29
CA GLU A 74 -7.95 5.48 -8.66
C GLU A 74 -9.04 6.57 -8.71
N ASP A 75 -9.90 6.68 -7.69
CA ASP A 75 -10.97 7.69 -7.64
C ASP A 75 -10.43 9.13 -7.40
N PHE A 76 -9.16 9.27 -7.01
CA PHE A 76 -8.51 10.57 -6.80
C PHE A 76 -7.53 10.94 -7.93
N ALA A 77 -7.18 10.01 -8.81
CA ALA A 77 -6.23 10.27 -9.90
C ALA A 77 -6.84 11.10 -11.04
N ASP A 78 -8.18 11.13 -11.15
CA ASP A 78 -8.89 11.85 -12.21
C ASP A 78 -9.21 13.32 -11.86
N GLN A 79 -8.80 13.83 -10.69
CA GLN A 79 -9.13 15.18 -10.21
C GLN A 79 -7.95 16.18 -10.17
N GLU A 80 -6.80 15.84 -10.76
CA GLU A 80 -5.65 16.77 -10.98
C GLU A 80 -5.27 16.92 -12.46
N GLY A 81 -6.29 16.91 -13.34
CA GLY A 81 -6.11 16.79 -14.79
C GLY A 81 -6.55 17.98 -15.66
N THR A 82 -6.68 19.21 -15.15
CA THR A 82 -6.87 20.41 -16.00
C THR A 82 -6.20 21.66 -15.41
N GLY A 83 -4.89 21.61 -15.24
CA GLY A 83 -4.07 22.81 -15.14
C GLY A 83 -3.50 23.14 -16.52
N GLU A 84 -4.12 24.09 -17.22
CA GLU A 84 -3.59 24.70 -18.44
C GLU A 84 -2.14 25.14 -18.21
N ARG A 85 -1.19 24.46 -18.87
CA ARG A 85 0.17 24.97 -19.04
C ARG A 85 0.12 26.09 -20.07
N ASN A 86 0.12 27.33 -19.61
CA ASN A 86 0.53 28.47 -20.44
C ASN A 86 2.03 28.33 -20.72
N GLU A 87 2.37 28.14 -21.99
CA GLU A 87 3.72 28.32 -22.51
C GLU A 87 4.01 29.82 -22.63
N GLY A 88 5.04 30.31 -21.94
CA GLY A 88 5.55 31.68 -22.14
C GLY A 88 6.58 32.12 -21.10
N GLU A 89 7.73 32.56 -21.61
CA GLU A 89 8.72 33.47 -20.99
C GLU A 89 9.84 32.91 -20.07
N GLU A 90 10.94 32.58 -20.75
CA GLU A 90 12.29 33.13 -20.57
C GLU A 90 12.66 33.96 -19.31
N ASN A 91 13.76 33.50 -18.69
CA ASN A 91 14.87 34.29 -18.12
C ASN A 91 14.61 35.17 -16.87
N SER A 92 15.08 34.69 -15.70
CA SER A 92 15.98 35.42 -14.78
C SER A 92 16.26 34.58 -13.52
N SER A 93 17.53 34.30 -13.24
CA SER A 93 17.97 33.93 -11.88
C SER A 93 17.79 35.12 -10.92
N PRO A 94 17.66 34.87 -9.60
CA PRO A 94 18.85 35.10 -8.77
C PRO A 94 19.04 34.13 -7.60
N ASN A 95 20.32 33.97 -7.25
CA ASN A 95 20.86 33.52 -5.98
C ASN A 95 20.17 34.18 -4.77
N LEU A 96 19.92 33.43 -3.69
CA LEU A 96 20.08 33.97 -2.33
C LEU A 96 20.21 32.84 -1.28
N GLY A 97 21.45 32.57 -0.86
CA GLY A 97 21.71 31.93 0.43
C GLY A 97 21.63 32.98 1.54
N VAL A 98 20.93 32.67 2.63
CA VAL A 98 21.05 33.40 3.91
C VAL A 98 20.87 32.41 5.06
N ALA A 99 21.93 32.30 5.86
CA ALA A 99 21.95 31.77 7.22
C ALA A 99 21.09 32.63 8.15
N LEU A 100 20.44 32.07 9.17
CA LEU A 100 20.05 32.84 10.36
C LEU A 100 19.93 31.94 11.60
N ASN A 101 21.05 31.93 12.33
CA ASN A 101 21.14 31.76 13.77
C ASN A 101 20.73 33.09 14.45
N GLY A 102 19.97 33.03 15.54
CA GLY A 102 19.87 34.08 16.57
C GLY A 102 19.06 35.33 16.23
N GLY A 103 17.92 35.53 16.90
CA GLY A 103 17.14 36.76 16.76
C GLY A 103 15.92 36.83 17.67
N THR A 104 16.13 37.29 18.90
CA THR A 104 15.17 37.86 19.84
C THR A 104 14.21 38.85 19.15
N GLY A 105 12.90 38.71 19.33
CA GLY A 105 11.96 39.81 19.08
C GLY A 105 10.58 39.42 18.55
N GLY A 106 9.58 39.46 19.45
CA GLY A 106 8.24 39.96 19.12
C GLY A 106 7.24 39.00 18.49
N ILE A 107 6.44 38.31 19.32
CA ILE A 107 5.08 37.92 18.94
C ILE A 107 4.13 38.42 20.03
N HIS A 108 3.63 39.63 19.82
CA HIS A 108 2.32 40.06 20.29
C HIS A 108 1.29 39.50 19.31
N GLY A 109 0.37 38.66 19.78
CA GLY A 109 -0.74 38.18 18.97
C GLY A 109 -1.53 37.13 19.72
N GLY A 110 -2.67 37.54 20.27
CA GLY A 110 -3.46 36.76 21.21
C GLY A 110 -3.92 35.41 20.66
N GLY A 111 -3.80 34.39 21.50
CA GLY A 111 -4.27 33.04 21.21
C GLY A 111 -4.27 32.25 22.50
N ARG A 112 -5.34 32.41 23.29
CA ARG A 112 -5.60 31.63 24.49
C ARG A 112 -5.51 30.13 24.17
N GLY A 113 -4.72 29.43 24.96
CA GLY A 113 -4.98 28.05 25.37
C GLY A 113 -4.88 26.98 24.30
N PHE A 114 -3.71 26.35 24.19
CA PHE A 114 -3.64 24.88 24.09
C PHE A 114 -2.49 24.40 24.96
N VAL A 115 -2.75 24.44 26.27
CA VAL A 115 -2.18 23.49 27.22
C VAL A 115 -2.75 22.13 26.85
N GLY A 116 -1.91 21.16 26.55
CA GLY A 116 -2.37 19.79 26.31
C GLY A 116 -1.49 19.06 25.32
N ARG A 117 -0.25 18.79 25.73
CA ARG A 117 0.51 17.65 25.23
C ARG A 117 -0.10 16.42 25.92
N PRO A 118 -0.89 15.55 25.26
CA PRO A 118 -1.39 14.34 25.87
C PRO A 118 -0.25 13.33 25.81
N GLY A 119 0.53 13.31 26.88
CA GLY A 119 1.35 12.16 27.23
C GLY A 119 0.66 11.49 28.41
N GLY A 120 0.14 10.28 28.19
CA GLY A 120 -0.25 9.35 29.24
C GLY A 120 -1.72 8.95 29.25
N GLY A 121 -2.00 7.73 28.77
CA GLY A 121 -3.23 6.98 29.10
C GLY A 121 -4.08 6.52 27.90
N ASP A 122 -3.49 6.11 26.78
CA ASP A 122 -4.21 5.93 25.51
C ASP A 122 -5.08 4.66 25.37
N THR A 123 -5.53 4.02 26.46
CA THR A 123 -6.50 2.90 26.32
C THR A 123 -7.87 3.40 25.89
N ASP A 124 -8.35 4.51 26.45
CA ASP A 124 -9.69 5.03 26.16
C ASP A 124 -9.76 5.73 24.79
N ALA A 125 -8.67 6.41 24.41
CA ALA A 125 -8.55 7.02 23.08
C ALA A 125 -8.45 5.96 21.97
N GLN A 126 -7.72 4.87 22.22
CA GLN A 126 -7.64 3.75 21.30
C GLN A 126 -8.98 3.00 21.18
N ALA A 127 -9.70 2.82 22.30
CA ALA A 127 -11.02 2.21 22.30
C ALA A 127 -12.04 3.04 21.49
N GLN A 128 -12.07 4.37 21.67
CA GLN A 128 -12.95 5.25 20.90
C GLN A 128 -12.58 5.29 19.41
N MET A 129 -11.29 5.24 19.07
CA MET A 129 -10.85 5.14 17.68
C MET A 129 -11.25 3.80 17.06
N LEU A 130 -11.14 2.70 17.81
CA LEU A 130 -11.56 1.37 17.37
C LEU A 130 -13.08 1.30 17.16
N GLU A 131 -13.86 1.89 18.07
CA GLU A 131 -15.32 1.98 17.95
C GLU A 131 -15.72 2.77 16.70
N LYS A 132 -15.07 3.92 16.45
CA LYS A 132 -15.26 4.69 15.23
C LYS A 132 -14.86 3.91 13.96
N LEU A 133 -13.78 3.12 14.01
CA LEU A 133 -13.38 2.24 12.91
C LEU A 133 -14.37 1.10 12.66
N LYS A 134 -15.02 0.60 13.72
CA LYS A 134 -16.11 -0.38 13.61
C LYS A 134 -17.34 0.22 12.92
N GLU A 135 -17.70 1.46 13.26
CA GLU A 135 -18.80 2.19 12.61
C GLU A 135 -18.53 2.44 11.12
N MET A 136 -17.25 2.63 10.74
CA MET A 136 -16.82 2.78 9.36
C MET A 136 -16.47 1.46 8.66
N SER A 137 -16.69 0.32 9.32
CA SER A 137 -16.25 -0.97 8.78
C SER A 137 -17.17 -1.49 7.67
N ALA A 138 -16.57 -2.14 6.68
CA ALA A 138 -17.29 -2.80 5.60
C ALA A 138 -17.83 -4.20 6.01
N GLY A 139 -17.96 -4.44 7.31
CA GLY A 139 -18.37 -5.71 7.89
C GLY A 139 -17.22 -6.59 8.40
N GLU A 140 -17.60 -7.79 8.85
CA GLU A 140 -16.69 -8.79 9.40
C GLU A 140 -16.38 -9.87 8.35
N GLU A 141 -15.13 -10.32 8.33
CA GLU A 141 -14.67 -11.35 7.41
C GLU A 141 -13.77 -12.35 8.14
N THR A 142 -14.08 -13.64 7.94
CA THR A 142 -13.30 -14.75 8.50
C THR A 142 -12.52 -15.45 7.39
N PHE A 143 -11.26 -15.78 7.67
CA PHE A 143 -10.40 -16.56 6.78
C PHE A 143 -9.53 -17.53 7.57
N THR A 144 -9.02 -18.55 6.88
CA THR A 144 -8.16 -19.59 7.44
C THR A 144 -6.70 -19.31 7.09
N VAL A 145 -5.82 -19.42 8.08
CA VAL A 145 -4.36 -19.36 7.92
C VAL A 145 -3.80 -20.78 7.90
N PRO A 146 -3.35 -21.31 6.75
CA PRO A 146 -2.75 -22.63 6.69
C PRO A 146 -1.35 -22.63 7.33
N VAL A 147 -0.93 -23.79 7.81
CA VAL A 147 0.41 -23.96 8.41
C VAL A 147 1.47 -23.86 7.32
N GLY A 148 2.56 -23.15 7.59
CA GLY A 148 3.72 -23.06 6.69
C GLY A 148 3.63 -21.98 5.61
N ILE A 149 2.63 -21.10 5.66
CA ILE A 149 2.67 -19.87 4.84
C ILE A 149 3.63 -18.85 5.44
N GLN A 150 4.18 -18.01 4.57
CA GLN A 150 5.00 -16.90 5.01
C GLN A 150 4.13 -15.83 5.66
N MET A 151 4.54 -15.41 6.85
CA MET A 151 3.94 -14.28 7.56
C MET A 151 5.03 -13.31 7.96
N LEU A 152 4.76 -12.01 7.88
CA LEU A 152 5.72 -10.98 8.27
C LEU A 152 5.13 -10.01 9.28
N LYS A 153 5.99 -9.49 10.16
CA LYS A 153 5.67 -8.39 11.09
C LYS A 153 6.84 -7.41 11.16
N PRO A 154 6.59 -6.12 11.46
CA PRO A 154 7.68 -5.20 11.73
C PRO A 154 8.44 -5.66 12.98
N ASP A 155 9.76 -5.62 12.92
CA ASP A 155 10.60 -5.90 14.07
C ASP A 155 10.40 -4.83 15.14
N ALA A 156 9.90 -5.26 16.30
CA ALA A 156 9.69 -4.39 17.45
C ALA A 156 11.00 -4.07 18.18
N SER A 157 12.11 -4.77 17.86
CA SER A 157 13.42 -4.56 18.48
C SER A 157 14.31 -3.55 17.74
N GLY A 158 13.89 -3.11 16.56
CA GLY A 158 14.60 -2.11 15.76
C GLY A 158 14.55 -0.70 16.36
N SER A 159 15.71 -0.02 16.38
CA SER A 159 15.82 1.41 16.72
C SER A 159 14.92 2.26 15.81
N GLU A 160 14.25 3.28 16.37
CA GLU A 160 13.36 4.26 15.69
C GLU A 160 13.94 4.90 14.41
N THR A 161 15.24 4.79 14.18
CA THR A 161 15.94 5.38 13.03
C THR A 161 16.36 4.36 11.96
N ALA A 162 16.28 3.07 12.25
CA ALA A 162 16.48 1.99 11.30
C ALA A 162 15.13 1.61 10.70
N ARG A 163 15.05 1.60 9.37
CA ARG A 163 13.89 1.12 8.59
C ARG A 163 13.35 -0.15 9.26
N SER A 164 12.04 -0.20 9.53
CA SER A 164 11.40 -1.38 10.11
C SER A 164 11.81 -2.62 9.32
N GLU A 165 12.69 -3.42 9.90
CA GLU A 165 13.05 -4.71 9.34
C GLU A 165 11.83 -5.60 9.47
N MET A 166 11.47 -6.30 8.39
CA MET A 166 10.36 -7.23 8.44
C MET A 166 10.92 -8.58 8.88
N VAL A 167 10.41 -9.10 9.99
CA VAL A 167 10.79 -10.41 10.52
C VAL A 167 9.66 -11.41 10.30
N GLU A 168 10.03 -12.69 10.20
CA GLU A 168 9.05 -13.76 10.11
C GLU A 168 8.14 -13.76 11.34
N ALA A 169 6.83 -13.84 11.10
CA ALA A 169 5.80 -13.87 12.11
C ALA A 169 5.21 -15.29 12.23
N ASN A 170 4.61 -15.56 13.38
CA ASN A 170 3.86 -16.79 13.63
C ASN A 170 2.38 -16.50 13.82
N ILE A 171 1.53 -17.53 13.79
CA ILE A 171 0.09 -17.38 14.07
C ILE A 171 -0.18 -16.73 15.44
N GLY A 172 0.68 -17.00 16.43
CA GLY A 172 0.58 -16.40 17.77
C GLY A 172 0.91 -14.90 17.83
N ASP A 173 1.49 -14.33 16.75
CA ASP A 173 1.70 -12.89 16.61
C ASP A 173 0.45 -12.15 16.12
N ILE A 174 -0.52 -12.87 15.52
CA ILE A 174 -1.82 -12.32 15.18
C ILE A 174 -2.61 -12.14 16.47
N LYS A 175 -2.64 -10.91 16.99
CA LYS A 175 -3.35 -10.56 18.21
C LYS A 175 -4.55 -9.69 17.88
N GLN A 176 -5.52 -9.69 18.80
CA GLN A 176 -6.64 -8.76 18.73
C GLN A 176 -6.15 -7.31 18.62
N ASP A 177 -6.93 -6.50 17.93
CA ASP A 177 -6.68 -5.07 17.68
C ASP A 177 -5.42 -4.77 16.85
N LYS A 178 -4.80 -5.78 16.24
CA LYS A 178 -3.74 -5.60 15.24
C LYS A 178 -4.33 -5.42 13.85
N MET A 179 -3.78 -4.47 13.09
CA MET A 179 -4.12 -4.32 11.69
C MET A 179 -3.37 -5.39 10.88
N ILE A 180 -4.04 -6.05 9.95
CA ILE A 180 -3.42 -7.04 9.07
C ILE A 180 -3.80 -6.81 7.61
N ASN A 181 -2.91 -7.22 6.72
CA ASN A 181 -3.15 -7.30 5.29
C ASN A 181 -2.99 -8.77 4.85
N VAL A 182 -3.98 -9.28 4.12
CA VAL A 182 -4.10 -10.70 3.79
C VAL A 182 -4.23 -10.85 2.28
N TRP A 183 -3.41 -11.75 1.73
CA TRP A 183 -3.53 -12.20 0.35
C TRP A 183 -4.16 -13.58 0.38
N ILE A 184 -5.22 -13.77 -0.40
CA ILE A 184 -6.02 -14.99 -0.45
C ILE A 184 -5.57 -15.84 -1.63
N ASN A 185 -5.41 -17.13 -1.38
CA ASN A 185 -5.17 -18.11 -2.43
C ASN A 185 -6.39 -18.20 -3.35
N LYS A 186 -6.23 -17.77 -4.61
CA LYS A 186 -7.31 -17.78 -5.62
C LYS A 186 -7.62 -19.16 -6.18
N ASP A 187 -6.73 -20.13 -5.97
CA ASP A 187 -6.94 -21.52 -6.41
C ASP A 187 -7.96 -22.24 -5.52
N VAL A 188 -8.23 -21.71 -4.32
CA VAL A 188 -9.19 -22.26 -3.36
C VAL A 188 -10.44 -21.37 -3.34
N THR A 189 -11.53 -21.84 -3.95
CA THR A 189 -12.76 -21.05 -4.13
C THR A 189 -13.85 -21.34 -3.11
N ASP A 190 -13.78 -22.49 -2.42
CA ASP A 190 -14.79 -22.93 -1.45
C ASP A 190 -14.68 -22.20 -0.10
N ARG A 191 -13.50 -21.65 0.22
CA ARG A 191 -13.23 -20.93 1.47
C ARG A 191 -12.11 -19.91 1.29
N LYS A 192 -12.03 -18.94 2.18
CA LYS A 192 -10.97 -17.93 2.18
C LYS A 192 -9.73 -18.47 2.89
N VAL A 193 -8.72 -18.86 2.11
CA VAL A 193 -7.45 -19.36 2.63
C VAL A 193 -6.36 -18.34 2.36
N ALA A 194 -5.64 -17.91 3.39
CA ALA A 194 -4.51 -17.00 3.23
C ALA A 194 -3.34 -17.71 2.55
N SER A 195 -2.73 -17.06 1.56
CA SER A 195 -1.44 -17.45 0.98
C SER A 195 -0.27 -16.66 1.58
N PHE A 196 -0.55 -15.46 2.09
CA PHE A 196 0.44 -14.59 2.74
C PHE A 196 -0.26 -13.64 3.72
N VAL A 197 0.36 -13.37 4.86
CA VAL A 197 -0.16 -12.44 5.88
C VAL A 197 0.91 -11.44 6.30
N LEU A 198 0.54 -10.17 6.29
CA LEU A 198 1.36 -9.08 6.80
C LEU A 198 0.68 -8.48 8.03
N ILE A 199 1.32 -8.62 9.19
CA ILE A 199 0.88 -7.99 10.43
C ILE A 199 1.45 -6.58 10.47
N THR A 200 0.56 -5.61 10.64
CA THR A 200 0.86 -4.19 10.83
C THR A 200 0.43 -3.75 12.23
N PHE A 201 0.73 -2.50 12.58
CA PHE A 201 0.63 -1.97 13.94
C PHE A 201 -0.73 -2.20 14.60
#